data_AF-A0A957KEB5-F1
#
_entry.id   AF-A0A957KEB5-F1
#
_cell.length_a   1.000
_cell.length_b   1.000
_cell.length_c   1.000
_cell.angle_alpha   90.00
_cell.angle_beta   90.00
_cell.angle_gamma   90.00
#
_symmetry.space_group_name_H-M   'P 1'
#
loop_
_entity.id
_entity.type
_entity.pdbx_description
1 polymer ?
#
loop_
_entity_poly.entity_id
_entity_poly.type
_entity_poly.pdbx_seq_one_letter_code
_entity_poly.pdbx_strand_id
1 'polypeptide(L)'
;RLLCAHCVHIDQGEMKRLRKAGAGIAHCPTSNLKLASGFAQLGNMLDVGLNVGVGTDGPASNNDLDMFEEMRLAAVMSKAVSNDPTVVPARQALELATISGARAVHLGHLTGSLEAGKRADLIVVEMNGVHNWPQFHSNPDAVYSRLIYASKSTDVAHVMCNGSWLMQDRQLLTLDEPRALAAAAEVAARIDAFVQERESSPYQKLVMLAGVQRMESYEIQIKVPLADDKAILEALENEQWEVIKQTHYKQYDHYLHFDGHDPDAARLRFREDTMANAKGELTGSRTRLTLIGETDRDELANAVMLSRSRFLASATNSLRFYREYFDPATETVVQKERRRWRILFEDTEFALNLDRVLEPALPGYFLEVKARTWSRTDAIRKSEMVAELLERLGVSPTLAEKREYVELATAPQ
;
A
#
# COMPACT_ATOMS: atom_id res chain seq x y z
N ARG A 1 -12.99 -11.45 -31.14
CA ARG A 1 -12.56 -10.03 -31.22
C ARG A 1 -12.11 -9.65 -29.83
N LEU A 2 -10.81 -9.84 -29.55
CA LEU A 2 -10.19 -9.68 -28.23
C LEU A 2 -9.18 -8.54 -28.33
N LEU A 3 -9.21 -7.63 -27.37
CA LEU A 3 -8.20 -6.60 -27.19
C LEU A 3 -7.52 -6.83 -25.84
N CYS A 4 -6.20 -7.07 -25.85
CA CYS A 4 -5.41 -7.27 -24.64
C CYS A 4 -4.72 -5.95 -24.26
N ALA A 5 -5.00 -5.43 -23.06
CA ALA A 5 -4.34 -4.24 -22.55
C ALA A 5 -2.98 -4.57 -21.93
N HIS A 6 -2.05 -3.62 -21.99
CA HIS A 6 -0.72 -3.63 -21.37
C HIS A 6 0.27 -4.65 -21.94
N CYS A 7 -0.03 -5.95 -21.82
CA CYS A 7 0.80 -7.06 -22.26
C CYS A 7 2.27 -6.96 -21.81
N VAL A 8 2.49 -6.53 -20.56
CA VAL A 8 3.86 -6.34 -20.01
C VAL A 8 4.56 -7.67 -19.77
N HIS A 9 3.85 -8.65 -19.22
CA HIS A 9 4.39 -9.95 -18.83
C HIS A 9 3.87 -11.06 -19.74
N ILE A 10 4.17 -10.96 -21.04
CA ILE A 10 3.88 -12.04 -21.99
C ILE A 10 5.16 -12.55 -22.65
N ASP A 11 5.23 -13.86 -22.88
CA ASP A 11 6.33 -14.49 -23.59
C ASP A 11 6.07 -14.61 -25.10
N GLN A 12 7.09 -15.02 -25.85
CA GLN A 12 7.00 -15.15 -27.32
C GLN A 12 5.98 -16.22 -27.77
N GLY A 13 5.76 -17.26 -26.97
CA GLY A 13 4.76 -18.29 -27.22
C GLY A 13 3.33 -17.76 -27.08
N GLU A 14 3.08 -16.96 -26.04
CA GLU A 14 1.83 -16.24 -25.83
C GLU A 14 1.56 -15.22 -26.94
N MET A 15 2.57 -14.44 -27.34
CA MET A 15 2.46 -13.52 -28.48
C MET A 15 2.01 -14.24 -29.77
N LYS A 16 2.60 -15.41 -30.08
CA LYS A 16 2.22 -16.22 -31.25
C LYS A 16 0.78 -16.75 -31.14
N ARG A 17 0.33 -17.12 -29.95
CA ARG A 17 -1.07 -17.56 -29.71
C ARG A 17 -2.04 -16.40 -29.90
N LEU A 18 -1.72 -15.21 -29.37
CA LEU A 18 -2.52 -14.00 -29.55
C LEU A 18 -2.65 -13.63 -31.03
N ARG A 19 -1.55 -13.72 -31.79
CA ARG A 19 -1.55 -13.49 -33.24
C ARG A 19 -2.47 -14.49 -33.94
N LYS A 20 -2.34 -15.79 -33.64
CA LYS A 20 -3.19 -16.85 -34.23
C LYS A 20 -4.67 -16.64 -33.91
N ALA A 21 -4.99 -16.13 -32.72
CA ALA A 21 -6.35 -15.80 -32.31
C ALA A 21 -6.89 -14.50 -32.94
N GLY A 22 -6.04 -13.73 -33.64
CA GLY A 22 -6.40 -12.43 -34.20
C GLY A 22 -6.70 -11.37 -33.13
N ALA A 23 -6.04 -11.46 -31.96
CA ALA A 23 -6.18 -10.47 -30.90
C ALA A 23 -5.45 -9.16 -31.25
N GLY A 24 -6.00 -8.04 -30.82
CA GLY A 24 -5.31 -6.75 -30.79
C GLY A 24 -4.63 -6.52 -29.45
N ILE A 25 -3.65 -5.61 -29.42
CA ILE A 25 -2.98 -5.17 -28.19
C ILE A 25 -3.13 -3.66 -28.04
N ALA A 26 -3.47 -3.21 -26.83
CA ALA A 26 -3.39 -1.81 -26.44
C ALA A 26 -2.15 -1.61 -25.54
N HIS A 27 -1.12 -1.00 -26.09
CA HIS A 27 0.13 -0.69 -25.38
C HIS A 27 0.00 0.65 -24.65
N CYS A 28 0.12 0.63 -23.32
CA CYS A 28 -0.03 1.83 -22.47
C CYS A 28 1.28 2.16 -21.74
N PRO A 29 2.29 2.74 -22.42
CA PRO A 29 3.63 2.88 -21.87
C PRO A 29 3.68 3.75 -20.61
N THR A 30 3.05 4.93 -20.58
CA THR A 30 3.12 5.81 -19.40
C THR A 30 2.53 5.15 -18.16
N SER A 31 1.36 4.52 -18.28
CA SER A 31 0.74 3.80 -17.16
C SER A 31 1.58 2.64 -16.65
N ASN A 32 2.14 1.85 -17.55
CA ASN A 32 3.03 0.74 -17.18
C ASN A 32 4.26 1.23 -16.39
N LEU A 33 4.83 2.37 -16.78
CA LEU A 33 5.98 2.97 -16.07
C LEU A 33 5.57 3.59 -14.74
N LYS A 34 4.48 4.37 -14.71
CA LYS A 34 3.99 5.05 -13.50
C LYS A 34 3.62 4.07 -12.39
N LEU A 35 3.05 2.93 -12.74
CA LEU A 35 2.67 1.88 -11.79
C LEU A 35 3.78 0.84 -11.55
N ALA A 36 4.99 1.06 -12.09
CA ALA A 36 6.10 0.10 -12.04
C ALA A 36 5.72 -1.32 -12.50
N SER A 37 4.76 -1.43 -13.43
CA SER A 37 4.33 -2.71 -14.00
C SER A 37 5.44 -3.34 -14.85
N GLY A 38 6.24 -2.51 -15.52
CA GLY A 38 7.41 -2.92 -16.29
C GLY A 38 7.36 -2.49 -17.75
N PHE A 39 8.18 -3.13 -18.58
CA PHE A 39 8.38 -2.77 -19.98
C PHE A 39 7.76 -3.80 -20.92
N ALA A 40 6.69 -3.42 -21.62
CA ALA A 40 6.12 -4.28 -22.66
C ALA A 40 7.08 -4.38 -23.85
N GLN A 41 7.27 -5.60 -24.36
CA GLN A 41 8.21 -5.92 -25.44
C GLN A 41 7.63 -5.56 -26.83
N LEU A 42 7.38 -4.27 -27.07
CA LEU A 42 6.68 -3.78 -28.26
C LEU A 42 7.33 -4.22 -29.58
N GLY A 43 8.67 -4.13 -29.70
CA GLY A 43 9.39 -4.59 -30.89
C GLY A 43 9.09 -6.06 -31.21
N ASN A 44 9.20 -6.94 -30.21
CA ASN A 44 8.91 -8.37 -30.38
C ASN A 44 7.45 -8.63 -30.79
N MET A 45 6.50 -7.86 -30.24
CA MET A 45 5.08 -7.99 -30.62
C MET A 45 4.88 -7.64 -32.10
N LEU A 46 5.54 -6.58 -32.57
CA LEU A 46 5.49 -6.14 -33.97
C LEU A 46 6.16 -7.14 -34.91
N ASP A 47 7.31 -7.71 -34.53
CA ASP A 47 8.02 -8.73 -35.31
C ASP A 47 7.20 -10.02 -35.45
N VAL A 48 6.46 -10.39 -34.39
CA VAL A 48 5.52 -11.51 -34.44
C VAL A 48 4.32 -11.19 -35.34
N GLY A 49 4.06 -9.93 -35.67
CA GLY A 49 2.95 -9.49 -36.53
C GLY A 49 1.63 -9.33 -35.79
N LEU A 50 1.69 -8.96 -34.50
CA LEU A 50 0.49 -8.58 -33.74
C LEU A 50 -0.02 -7.20 -34.18
N ASN A 51 -1.34 -7.02 -34.14
CA ASN A 51 -1.92 -5.69 -34.30
C ASN A 51 -1.81 -4.95 -32.97
N VAL A 52 -0.85 -4.04 -32.87
CA VAL A 52 -0.63 -3.24 -31.66
C VAL A 52 -1.07 -1.80 -31.91
N GLY A 53 -1.90 -1.28 -31.00
CA GLY A 53 -2.20 0.13 -30.87
C GLY A 53 -1.54 0.72 -29.64
N VAL A 54 -1.46 2.04 -29.58
CA VAL A 54 -1.06 2.78 -28.36
C VAL A 54 -2.31 3.32 -27.67
N GLY A 55 -2.29 3.37 -26.34
CA GLY A 55 -3.34 3.97 -25.53
C GLY A 55 -2.78 4.61 -24.27
N THR A 56 -3.52 5.55 -23.70
CA THR A 56 -3.10 6.33 -22.52
C THR A 56 -3.33 5.60 -21.20
N ASP A 57 -4.24 4.62 -21.18
CA ASP A 57 -4.93 4.15 -19.97
C ASP A 57 -5.74 5.29 -19.30
N GLY A 58 -6.21 5.10 -18.07
CA GLY A 58 -6.99 6.09 -17.33
C GLY A 58 -6.14 7.25 -16.75
N PRO A 59 -6.75 8.43 -16.54
CA PRO A 59 -6.06 9.62 -16.01
C PRO A 59 -5.62 9.51 -14.53
N ALA A 60 -5.93 8.40 -13.84
CA ALA A 60 -5.40 8.12 -12.50
C ALA A 60 -4.03 7.43 -12.53
N SER A 61 -3.68 6.79 -13.66
CA SER A 61 -2.44 6.02 -13.86
C SER A 61 -1.56 6.58 -14.97
N ASN A 62 -1.93 7.71 -15.60
CA ASN A 62 -1.13 8.42 -16.59
C ASN A 62 -0.62 9.75 -16.00
N ASN A 63 -1.22 10.88 -16.39
CA ASN A 63 -2.37 11.48 -15.69
C ASN A 63 -3.14 12.46 -16.62
N ASP A 64 -2.78 12.49 -17.90
CA ASP A 64 -3.52 13.15 -18.98
C ASP A 64 -4.03 12.10 -20.00
N LEU A 65 -4.46 12.56 -21.18
CA LEU A 65 -4.90 11.73 -22.30
C LEU A 65 -4.16 12.12 -23.60
N ASP A 66 -2.88 12.48 -23.49
CA ASP A 66 -2.08 12.98 -24.61
C ASP A 66 -1.47 11.83 -25.45
N MET A 67 -2.11 11.54 -26.59
CA MET A 67 -1.61 10.54 -27.55
C MET A 67 -0.27 10.90 -28.20
N PHE A 68 0.12 12.18 -28.24
CA PHE A 68 1.42 12.58 -28.78
C PHE A 68 2.55 12.18 -27.83
N GLU A 69 2.33 12.31 -26.53
CA GLU A 69 3.28 11.82 -25.53
C GLU A 69 3.37 10.30 -25.55
N GLU A 70 2.23 9.60 -25.62
CA GLU A 70 2.23 8.14 -25.66
C GLU A 70 2.93 7.56 -26.90
N MET A 71 2.71 8.14 -28.09
CA MET A 71 3.38 7.66 -29.31
C MET A 71 4.89 7.94 -29.27
N ARG A 72 5.30 9.09 -28.72
CA ARG A 72 6.71 9.44 -28.54
C ARG A 72 7.37 8.49 -27.54
N LEU A 73 6.72 8.24 -26.40
CA LEU A 73 7.22 7.36 -25.36
C LEU A 73 7.31 5.92 -25.86
N ALA A 74 6.27 5.40 -26.53
CA ALA A 74 6.30 4.07 -27.15
C ALA A 74 7.51 3.91 -28.10
N ALA A 75 7.80 4.94 -28.91
CA ALA A 75 8.91 4.92 -29.86
C ALA A 75 10.29 4.97 -29.17
N VAL A 76 10.48 5.86 -28.19
CA VAL A 76 11.79 6.04 -27.51
C VAL A 76 12.06 4.92 -26.52
N MET A 77 11.06 4.55 -25.72
CA MET A 77 11.18 3.46 -24.74
C MET A 77 11.54 2.14 -25.42
N SER A 78 10.92 1.81 -26.56
CA SER A 78 11.21 0.57 -27.28
C SER A 78 12.66 0.46 -27.73
N LYS A 79 13.30 1.57 -28.07
CA LYS A 79 14.73 1.61 -28.42
C LYS A 79 15.61 1.30 -27.21
N ALA A 80 15.29 1.87 -26.06
CA ALA A 80 16.03 1.61 -24.83
C ALA A 80 15.86 0.15 -24.36
N VAL A 81 14.63 -0.38 -24.39
CA VAL A 81 14.32 -1.76 -23.98
C VAL A 81 15.01 -2.79 -24.87
N SER A 82 15.09 -2.54 -26.18
CA SER A 82 15.72 -3.43 -27.15
C SER A 82 17.23 -3.20 -27.31
N ASN A 83 17.77 -2.11 -26.76
CA ASN A 83 19.12 -1.62 -27.04
C ASN A 83 19.41 -1.46 -28.55
N ASP A 84 18.39 -1.06 -29.32
CA ASP A 84 18.46 -0.85 -30.76
C ASP A 84 17.78 0.48 -31.14
N PRO A 85 18.52 1.48 -31.68
CA PRO A 85 17.96 2.77 -32.03
C PRO A 85 17.01 2.74 -33.24
N THR A 86 16.95 1.62 -33.97
CA THR A 86 16.15 1.48 -35.19
C THR A 86 14.74 0.94 -34.94
N VAL A 87 14.50 0.35 -33.76
CA VAL A 87 13.19 -0.21 -33.38
C VAL A 87 12.13 0.88 -33.24
N VAL A 88 10.95 0.63 -33.82
CA VAL A 88 9.81 1.56 -33.87
C VAL A 88 10.24 2.94 -34.41
N PRO A 89 10.54 3.06 -35.72
CA PRO A 89 10.80 4.35 -36.34
C PRO A 89 9.54 5.24 -36.29
N ALA A 90 9.73 6.55 -36.52
CA ALA A 90 8.66 7.54 -36.34
C ALA A 90 7.39 7.23 -37.16
N ARG A 91 7.51 6.77 -38.41
CA ARG A 91 6.35 6.34 -39.20
C ARG A 91 5.57 5.22 -38.50
N GLN A 92 6.28 4.20 -38.00
CA GLN A 92 5.63 3.08 -37.30
C GLN A 92 4.97 3.54 -36.00
N ALA A 93 5.57 4.48 -35.27
CA ALA A 93 4.93 5.08 -34.08
C ALA A 93 3.60 5.78 -34.42
N LEU A 94 3.53 6.51 -35.54
CA LEU A 94 2.27 7.09 -36.01
C LEU A 94 1.26 6.01 -36.38
N GLU A 95 1.70 4.92 -37.03
CA GLU A 95 0.82 3.80 -37.38
C GLU A 95 0.20 3.16 -36.13
N LEU A 96 0.97 2.99 -35.04
CA LEU A 96 0.46 2.50 -33.76
C LEU A 96 -0.69 3.37 -33.20
N ALA A 97 -0.58 4.69 -33.34
CA ALA A 97 -1.61 5.63 -32.91
C ALA A 97 -2.79 5.76 -33.89
N THR A 98 -2.68 5.18 -35.10
CA THR A 98 -3.68 5.34 -36.18
C THR A 98 -4.12 3.98 -36.73
N ILE A 99 -3.60 3.55 -37.88
CA ILE A 99 -4.08 2.35 -38.59
C ILE A 99 -3.85 1.05 -37.81
N SER A 100 -2.73 0.91 -37.09
CA SER A 100 -2.45 -0.28 -36.29
C SER A 100 -3.32 -0.31 -35.04
N GLY A 101 -3.59 0.85 -34.42
CA GLY A 101 -4.60 0.99 -33.37
C GLY A 101 -6.00 0.60 -33.86
N ALA A 102 -6.43 1.13 -35.01
CA ALA A 102 -7.70 0.77 -35.64
C ALA A 102 -7.79 -0.73 -35.94
N ARG A 103 -6.71 -1.38 -36.40
CA ARG A 103 -6.64 -2.83 -36.60
C ARG A 103 -6.72 -3.60 -35.28
N ALA A 104 -6.05 -3.13 -34.22
CA ALA A 104 -6.08 -3.74 -32.90
C ALA A 104 -7.50 -3.77 -32.32
N VAL A 105 -8.27 -2.69 -32.51
CA VAL A 105 -9.69 -2.63 -32.10
C VAL A 105 -10.67 -3.15 -33.16
N HIS A 106 -10.17 -3.77 -34.23
CA HIS A 106 -10.94 -4.38 -35.32
C HIS A 106 -11.79 -3.39 -36.17
N LEU A 107 -11.41 -2.12 -36.19
CA LEU A 107 -12.03 -1.03 -36.98
C LEU A 107 -11.17 -0.58 -38.18
N GLY A 108 -10.03 -1.24 -38.46
CA GLY A 108 -9.11 -0.83 -39.54
C GLY A 108 -9.69 -0.85 -40.96
N HIS A 109 -10.87 -1.43 -41.15
CA HIS A 109 -11.64 -1.35 -42.40
C HIS A 109 -12.51 -0.08 -42.50
N LEU A 110 -12.77 0.59 -41.38
CA LEU A 110 -13.59 1.81 -41.30
C LEU A 110 -12.75 3.08 -41.14
N THR A 111 -11.63 3.02 -40.41
CA THR A 111 -10.85 4.22 -40.04
C THR A 111 -9.36 3.90 -39.86
N GLY A 112 -8.57 4.90 -39.45
CA GLY A 112 -7.15 4.81 -39.13
C GLY A 112 -6.21 5.18 -40.28
N SER A 113 -6.73 5.44 -41.48
CA SER A 113 -5.96 5.88 -42.64
C SER A 113 -6.80 6.68 -43.62
N LEU A 114 -6.14 7.53 -44.42
CA LEU A 114 -6.77 8.37 -45.43
C LEU A 114 -6.88 7.61 -46.75
N GLU A 115 -7.85 6.71 -46.84
CA GLU A 115 -8.14 5.91 -48.02
C GLU A 115 -9.61 6.08 -48.43
N ALA A 116 -9.87 6.16 -49.74
CA ALA A 116 -11.24 6.28 -50.25
C ALA A 116 -12.12 5.12 -49.75
N GLY A 117 -13.31 5.45 -49.23
CA GLY A 117 -14.24 4.48 -48.64
C GLY A 117 -14.16 4.33 -47.12
N LYS A 118 -13.12 4.87 -46.46
CA LYS A 118 -13.05 4.98 -44.99
C LYS A 118 -13.76 6.23 -44.48
N ARG A 119 -14.05 6.24 -43.18
CA ARG A 119 -14.63 7.38 -42.46
C ARG A 119 -13.65 8.55 -42.48
N ALA A 120 -14.21 9.76 -42.58
CA ALA A 120 -13.45 10.99 -42.46
C ALA A 120 -13.17 11.30 -40.99
N ASP A 121 -12.26 10.53 -40.39
CA ASP A 121 -11.69 10.78 -39.07
C ASP A 121 -10.31 11.42 -39.27
N LEU A 122 -10.23 12.74 -39.08
CA LEU A 122 -9.10 13.57 -39.49
C LEU A 122 -8.63 14.46 -38.35
N ILE A 123 -7.33 14.69 -38.29
CA ILE A 123 -6.76 15.80 -37.53
C ILE A 123 -5.87 16.64 -38.45
N VAL A 124 -5.79 17.93 -38.17
CA VAL A 124 -4.85 18.85 -38.81
C VAL A 124 -3.87 19.34 -37.74
N VAL A 125 -2.58 19.14 -37.98
CA VAL A 125 -1.51 19.47 -37.03
C VAL A 125 -0.66 20.61 -37.61
N GLU A 126 -0.56 21.72 -36.89
CA GLU A 126 0.26 22.88 -37.27
C GLU A 126 1.70 22.72 -36.77
N MET A 127 2.63 22.43 -37.68
CA MET A 127 4.05 22.21 -37.34
C MET A 127 4.93 23.45 -37.54
N ASN A 128 4.38 24.66 -37.39
CA ASN A 128 5.10 25.92 -37.58
C ASN A 128 5.65 26.53 -36.28
N GLY A 129 5.30 25.98 -35.11
CA GLY A 129 5.79 26.40 -33.81
C GLY A 129 7.30 26.24 -33.66
N VAL A 130 7.93 27.03 -32.78
CA VAL A 130 9.40 27.09 -32.61
C VAL A 130 10.02 25.72 -32.31
N HIS A 131 9.32 24.86 -31.56
CA HIS A 131 9.77 23.51 -31.22
C HIS A 131 9.84 22.55 -32.42
N ASN A 132 9.20 22.89 -33.54
CA ASN A 132 9.22 22.12 -34.79
C ASN A 132 10.25 22.67 -35.82
N TRP A 133 11.03 23.70 -35.48
CA TRP A 133 12.09 24.24 -36.33
C TRP A 133 13.49 23.76 -35.90
N PRO A 134 14.42 23.53 -36.85
CA PRO A 134 14.28 23.68 -38.31
C PRO A 134 13.55 22.52 -39.00
N GLN A 135 12.91 22.82 -40.13
CA GLN A 135 12.20 21.83 -40.95
C GLN A 135 13.10 21.27 -42.06
N PHE A 136 13.54 20.03 -41.88
CA PHE A 136 14.31 19.32 -42.90
C PHE A 136 13.39 18.65 -43.94
N HIS A 137 13.77 18.75 -45.20
CA HIS A 137 13.02 18.22 -46.36
C HIS A 137 13.84 17.24 -47.20
N SER A 138 15.07 16.94 -46.79
CA SER A 138 15.98 16.03 -47.51
C SER A 138 15.55 14.56 -47.48
N ASN A 139 14.67 14.18 -46.54
CA ASN A 139 14.11 12.84 -46.42
C ASN A 139 12.57 12.93 -46.43
N PRO A 140 11.84 12.17 -47.27
CA PRO A 140 10.38 12.17 -47.30
C PRO A 140 9.73 11.80 -45.95
N ASP A 141 10.42 11.02 -45.11
CA ASP A 141 9.93 10.61 -43.79
C ASP A 141 10.24 11.63 -42.68
N ALA A 142 10.89 12.76 -43.00
CA ALA A 142 11.23 13.80 -42.02
C ALA A 142 9.97 14.41 -41.35
N VAL A 143 8.81 14.37 -42.01
CA VAL A 143 7.54 14.81 -41.41
C VAL A 143 7.12 13.92 -40.23
N TYR A 144 7.29 12.60 -40.32
CA TYR A 144 6.97 11.71 -39.21
C TYR A 144 7.90 11.94 -38.03
N SER A 145 9.20 12.16 -38.30
CA SER A 145 10.16 12.50 -37.25
C SER A 145 9.74 13.75 -36.47
N ARG A 146 9.28 14.80 -37.16
CA ARG A 146 8.77 16.02 -36.53
C ARG A 146 7.51 15.75 -35.72
N LEU A 147 6.56 15.02 -36.29
CA LEU A 147 5.30 14.68 -35.64
C LEU A 147 5.52 13.90 -34.33
N ILE A 148 6.40 12.89 -34.34
CA ILE A 148 6.60 12.01 -33.18
C ILE A 148 7.57 12.60 -32.15
N TYR A 149 8.65 13.25 -32.58
CA TYR A 149 9.73 13.62 -31.65
C TYR A 149 9.74 15.09 -31.24
N ALA A 150 8.99 15.96 -31.93
CA ALA A 150 8.99 17.39 -31.68
C ALA A 150 7.58 17.98 -31.43
N SER A 151 6.57 17.55 -32.18
CA SER A 151 5.20 18.09 -32.09
C SER A 151 4.53 17.77 -30.76
N LYS A 152 3.55 18.59 -30.39
CA LYS A 152 2.76 18.51 -29.15
C LYS A 152 1.28 18.36 -29.47
N SER A 153 0.47 17.87 -28.54
CA SER A 153 -1.00 17.84 -28.69
C SER A 153 -1.62 19.21 -28.95
N THR A 154 -1.04 20.28 -28.38
CA THR A 154 -1.46 21.67 -28.60
C THR A 154 -1.27 22.17 -30.05
N ASP A 155 -0.50 21.43 -30.86
CA ASP A 155 -0.31 21.74 -32.28
C ASP A 155 -1.51 21.28 -33.13
N VAL A 156 -2.44 20.48 -32.60
CA VAL A 156 -3.66 20.07 -33.31
C VAL A 156 -4.59 21.27 -33.45
N ALA A 157 -4.83 21.71 -34.69
CA ALA A 157 -5.67 22.86 -35.01
C ALA A 157 -7.13 22.47 -35.28
N HIS A 158 -7.36 21.35 -35.97
CA HIS A 158 -8.69 20.88 -36.33
C HIS A 158 -8.86 19.38 -36.08
N VAL A 159 -10.05 18.96 -35.67
CA VAL A 159 -10.44 17.56 -35.45
C VAL A 159 -11.79 17.30 -36.10
N MET A 160 -11.87 16.24 -36.90
CA MET A 160 -13.09 15.75 -37.53
C MET A 160 -13.29 14.28 -37.18
N CYS A 161 -14.54 13.90 -36.91
CA CYS A 161 -14.95 12.52 -36.72
C CYS A 161 -16.14 12.21 -37.63
N ASN A 162 -16.00 11.18 -38.47
CA ASN A 162 -17.00 10.73 -39.43
C ASN A 162 -17.59 11.87 -40.27
N GLY A 163 -16.76 12.81 -40.72
CA GLY A 163 -17.18 13.96 -41.53
C GLY A 163 -17.72 15.15 -40.75
N SER A 164 -17.85 15.07 -39.42
CA SER A 164 -18.30 16.18 -38.56
C SER A 164 -17.13 16.82 -37.82
N TRP A 165 -17.00 18.14 -37.92
CA TRP A 165 -16.01 18.89 -37.16
C TRP A 165 -16.33 18.88 -35.67
N LEU A 166 -15.36 18.47 -34.86
CA LEU A 166 -15.42 18.50 -33.39
C LEU A 166 -14.61 19.67 -32.82
N MET A 167 -13.55 20.08 -33.53
CA MET A 167 -12.71 21.22 -33.19
C MET A 167 -12.25 21.93 -34.46
N GLN A 168 -12.26 23.26 -34.48
CA GLN A 168 -11.67 24.06 -35.54
C GLN A 168 -10.92 25.26 -34.95
N ASP A 169 -9.74 25.57 -35.49
CA ASP A 169 -8.88 26.66 -34.98
C ASP A 169 -8.66 26.57 -33.46
N ARG A 170 -8.49 25.34 -32.96
CA ARG A 170 -8.37 25.01 -31.52
C ARG A 170 -9.59 25.35 -30.66
N GLN A 171 -10.75 25.64 -31.27
CA GLN A 171 -12.02 25.86 -30.58
C GLN A 171 -12.88 24.60 -30.64
N LEU A 172 -13.28 24.07 -29.47
CA LEU A 172 -14.19 22.93 -29.37
C LEU A 172 -15.61 23.35 -29.81
N LEU A 173 -16.22 22.55 -30.68
CA LEU A 173 -17.53 22.87 -31.28
C LEU A 173 -18.70 22.12 -30.61
N THR A 174 -18.39 21.08 -29.84
CA THR A 174 -19.39 20.16 -29.28
C THR A 174 -19.40 20.11 -27.76
N LEU A 175 -18.57 20.91 -27.10
CA LEU A 175 -18.42 20.93 -25.64
C LEU A 175 -18.35 22.38 -25.13
N ASP A 176 -19.01 22.62 -24.00
CA ASP A 176 -18.87 23.85 -23.20
C ASP A 176 -17.77 23.59 -22.16
N GLU A 177 -16.56 24.05 -22.46
CA GLU A 177 -15.37 23.81 -21.63
C GLU A 177 -15.49 24.43 -20.23
N PRO A 178 -15.89 25.71 -20.05
CA PRO A 178 -16.14 26.28 -18.73
C PRO A 178 -17.13 25.45 -17.89
N ARG A 179 -18.23 24.98 -18.50
CA ARG A 179 -19.21 24.15 -17.79
C ARG A 179 -18.64 22.79 -17.41
N ALA A 180 -17.86 22.15 -18.29
CA ALA A 180 -17.22 20.87 -18.00
C ALA A 180 -16.21 21.00 -16.84
N LEU A 181 -15.43 22.08 -16.81
CA LEU A 181 -14.47 22.36 -15.73
C LEU A 181 -15.18 22.59 -14.39
N ALA A 182 -16.29 23.34 -14.38
CA ALA A 182 -17.09 23.54 -13.17
C ALA A 182 -17.64 22.20 -12.64
N ALA A 183 -18.19 21.36 -13.51
CA ALA A 183 -18.69 20.03 -13.12
C ALA A 183 -17.57 19.13 -12.59
N ALA A 184 -16.38 19.17 -13.19
CA ALA A 184 -15.22 18.43 -12.70
C ALA A 184 -14.78 18.89 -11.30
N ALA A 185 -14.79 20.21 -11.05
CA ALA A 185 -14.45 20.78 -9.74
C ALA A 185 -15.43 20.34 -8.64
N GLU A 186 -16.73 20.27 -8.94
CA GLU A 186 -17.73 19.76 -7.99
C GLU A 186 -17.49 18.29 -7.63
N VAL A 187 -17.12 17.46 -8.61
CA VAL A 187 -16.77 16.04 -8.37
C VAL A 187 -15.48 15.95 -7.56
N ALA A 188 -14.46 16.74 -7.89
CA ALA A 188 -13.21 16.79 -7.14
C ALA A 188 -13.45 17.15 -5.67
N ALA A 189 -14.24 18.18 -5.37
CA ALA A 189 -14.56 18.57 -4.00
C ALA A 189 -15.24 17.44 -3.20
N ARG A 190 -16.10 16.64 -3.85
CA ARG A 190 -16.73 15.47 -3.22
C ARG A 190 -15.74 14.34 -2.95
N ILE A 191 -14.81 14.10 -3.89
CA ILE A 191 -13.75 13.11 -3.71
C ILE A 191 -12.81 13.57 -2.59
N ASP A 192 -12.41 14.84 -2.56
CA ASP A 192 -11.55 15.41 -1.53
C ASP A 192 -12.20 15.30 -0.15
N ALA A 193 -13.47 15.66 -0.01
CA ALA A 193 -14.20 15.50 1.25
C ALA A 193 -14.22 14.03 1.71
N PHE A 194 -14.45 13.09 0.80
CA PHE A 194 -14.43 11.66 1.09
C PHE A 194 -13.04 11.15 1.49
N VAL A 195 -11.98 11.62 0.83
CA VAL A 195 -10.59 11.25 1.14
C VAL A 195 -10.18 11.87 2.48
N GLN A 196 -10.48 13.13 2.72
CA GLN A 196 -10.18 13.82 3.98
C GLN A 196 -10.85 13.14 5.18
N GLU A 197 -12.14 12.78 5.06
CA GLU A 197 -12.85 12.04 6.11
C GLU A 197 -12.12 10.73 6.45
N ARG A 198 -11.61 10.03 5.42
CA ARG A 198 -10.94 8.72 5.57
C ARG A 198 -9.49 8.79 5.98
N GLU A 199 -8.76 9.82 5.57
CA GLU A 199 -7.39 10.05 5.97
C GLU A 199 -7.30 10.69 7.36
N SER A 200 -8.36 11.35 7.83
CA SER A 200 -8.40 11.95 9.17
C SER A 200 -8.39 10.93 10.31
N SER A 201 -8.78 9.68 10.03
CA SER A 201 -8.86 8.60 11.02
C SER A 201 -7.79 7.53 10.77
N PRO A 202 -6.84 7.32 11.71
CA PRO A 202 -5.91 6.20 11.62
C PRO A 202 -6.63 4.84 11.61
N TYR A 203 -7.84 4.73 12.19
CA TYR A 203 -8.67 3.55 12.05
C TYR A 203 -9.08 3.31 10.59
N GLN A 204 -9.61 4.33 9.91
CA GLN A 204 -10.03 4.21 8.51
C GLN A 204 -8.84 3.94 7.57
N LYS A 205 -7.69 4.60 7.82
CA LYS A 205 -6.41 4.28 7.15
C LYS A 205 -6.02 2.81 7.33
N LEU A 206 -6.12 2.27 8.55
CA LEU A 206 -5.78 0.86 8.82
C LEU A 206 -6.75 -0.12 8.15
N VAL A 207 -8.05 0.18 8.14
CA VAL A 207 -9.08 -0.62 7.45
C VAL A 207 -8.75 -0.76 5.95
N MET A 208 -8.40 0.36 5.29
CA MET A 208 -8.06 0.39 3.87
C MET A 208 -6.78 -0.40 3.56
N LEU A 209 -5.79 -0.32 4.45
CA LEU A 209 -4.47 -0.88 4.23
C LEU A 209 -4.42 -2.41 4.34
N ALA A 210 -5.09 -2.99 5.33
CA ALA A 210 -4.87 -4.39 5.70
C ALA A 210 -6.14 -5.18 6.03
N GLY A 211 -7.31 -4.52 6.09
CA GLY A 211 -8.48 -5.07 6.75
C GLY A 211 -8.23 -5.24 8.26
N VAL A 212 -9.26 -5.04 9.08
CA VAL A 212 -9.12 -5.09 10.54
C VAL A 212 -10.04 -6.11 11.18
N GLN A 213 -9.53 -6.79 12.20
CA GLN A 213 -10.34 -7.61 13.10
C GLN A 213 -10.40 -6.94 14.47
N ARG A 214 -11.63 -6.70 14.95
CA ARG A 214 -11.87 -6.21 16.32
C ARG A 214 -11.69 -7.35 17.31
N MET A 215 -10.97 -7.08 18.40
CA MET A 215 -10.65 -8.07 19.44
C MET A 215 -11.32 -7.75 20.78
N GLU A 216 -11.24 -8.74 21.69
CA GLU A 216 -11.62 -8.67 23.12
C GLU A 216 -11.29 -7.34 23.80
N SER A 217 -12.29 -6.80 24.50
CA SER A 217 -12.30 -5.44 25.06
C SER A 217 -11.62 -5.32 26.42
N TYR A 218 -11.60 -6.38 27.25
CA TYR A 218 -11.03 -6.32 28.61
C TYR A 218 -9.68 -7.04 28.69
N GLU A 219 -8.67 -6.34 29.18
CA GLU A 219 -7.35 -6.88 29.47
C GLU A 219 -6.99 -6.65 30.92
N ILE A 220 -6.70 -7.72 31.63
CA ILE A 220 -6.22 -7.72 33.00
C ILE A 220 -4.71 -7.83 32.93
N GLN A 221 -4.02 -6.88 33.56
CA GLN A 221 -2.58 -6.94 33.66
C GLN A 221 -2.07 -6.36 34.97
N ILE A 222 -0.98 -6.94 35.44
CA ILE A 222 -0.17 -6.43 36.54
C ILE A 222 1.30 -6.70 36.19
N LYS A 223 2.20 -5.83 36.61
CA LYS A 223 3.65 -6.00 36.46
C LYS A 223 4.26 -5.86 37.83
N VAL A 224 5.19 -6.72 38.20
CA VAL A 224 5.95 -6.54 39.45
C VAL A 224 7.44 -6.43 39.09
N PRO A 225 8.11 -5.33 39.46
CA PRO A 225 9.55 -5.19 39.26
C PRO A 225 10.29 -6.18 40.16
N LEU A 226 11.33 -6.80 39.61
CA LEU A 226 12.15 -7.82 40.24
C LEU A 226 13.63 -7.46 40.09
N ALA A 227 14.42 -7.73 41.12
CA ALA A 227 15.87 -7.52 41.07
C ALA A 227 16.57 -8.54 40.15
N ASP A 228 16.12 -9.80 40.18
CA ASP A 228 16.61 -10.91 39.35
C ASP A 228 15.46 -11.84 38.89
N ASP A 229 15.77 -12.79 38.00
CA ASP A 229 14.82 -13.76 37.47
C ASP A 229 14.87 -15.15 38.14
N LYS A 230 15.81 -15.41 39.04
CA LYS A 230 16.09 -16.77 39.53
C LYS A 230 14.93 -17.37 40.31
N ALA A 231 14.42 -16.61 41.28
CA ALA A 231 13.33 -17.08 42.14
C ALA A 231 12.07 -17.43 41.34
N ILE A 232 11.78 -16.66 40.28
CA ILE A 232 10.62 -16.91 39.41
C ILE A 232 10.84 -18.14 38.52
N LEU A 233 12.04 -18.30 37.97
CA LEU A 233 12.36 -19.48 37.16
C LEU A 233 12.28 -20.76 38.00
N GLU A 234 12.84 -20.76 39.21
CA GLU A 234 12.72 -21.88 40.15
C GLU A 234 11.26 -22.16 40.52
N ALA A 235 10.46 -21.13 40.78
CA ALA A 235 9.04 -21.28 41.07
C ALA A 235 8.26 -21.89 39.90
N LEU A 236 8.59 -21.54 38.65
CA LEU A 236 7.94 -22.04 37.44
C LEU A 236 8.39 -23.45 37.04
N GLU A 237 9.59 -23.87 37.46
CA GLU A 237 10.11 -25.23 37.24
C GLU A 237 9.52 -26.25 38.21
N ASN A 238 9.05 -25.82 39.38
CA ASN A 238 8.33 -26.69 40.30
C ASN A 238 7.02 -27.16 39.64
N GLU A 239 6.68 -28.46 39.76
CA GLU A 239 5.50 -29.14 39.14
C GLU A 239 4.11 -28.61 39.60
N GLN A 240 4.03 -27.39 40.13
CA GLN A 240 2.81 -26.76 40.62
C GLN A 240 1.98 -26.09 39.50
N TRP A 241 2.49 -26.02 38.28
CA TRP A 241 1.88 -25.28 37.17
C TRP A 241 1.59 -26.18 35.97
N GLU A 242 0.36 -26.10 35.45
CA GLU A 242 0.06 -26.68 34.15
C GLU A 242 0.51 -25.74 33.03
N VAL A 243 1.74 -25.93 32.54
CA VAL A 243 2.31 -25.11 31.46
C VAL A 243 1.84 -25.62 30.10
N ILE A 244 0.96 -24.86 29.45
CA ILE A 244 0.42 -25.14 28.12
C ILE A 244 1.50 -24.88 27.05
N LYS A 245 2.23 -23.77 27.18
CA LYS A 245 3.23 -23.35 26.18
C LYS A 245 4.26 -22.39 26.76
N GLN A 246 5.52 -22.62 26.45
CA GLN A 246 6.61 -21.69 26.71
C GLN A 246 7.12 -21.06 25.41
N THR A 247 7.48 -19.78 25.43
CA THR A 247 8.09 -19.11 24.27
C THR A 247 9.00 -17.96 24.70
N HIS A 248 10.10 -17.76 23.97
CA HIS A 248 11.02 -16.65 24.16
C HIS A 248 10.97 -15.72 22.95
N TYR A 249 10.74 -14.43 23.19
CA TYR A 249 10.70 -13.38 22.18
C TYR A 249 11.70 -12.28 22.48
N LYS A 250 12.36 -11.78 21.42
CA LYS A 250 12.86 -10.41 21.39
C LYS A 250 11.78 -9.55 20.73
N GLN A 251 11.20 -8.63 21.49
CA GLN A 251 10.06 -7.81 21.07
C GLN A 251 10.54 -6.38 20.79
N TYR A 252 10.22 -5.90 19.59
CA TYR A 252 10.45 -4.53 19.16
C TYR A 252 9.10 -3.88 18.93
N ASP A 253 8.68 -3.01 19.85
CA ASP A 253 7.46 -2.24 19.75
C ASP A 253 7.75 -0.79 19.36
N HIS A 254 7.12 -0.34 18.28
CA HIS A 254 7.05 1.06 17.89
C HIS A 254 5.61 1.54 18.05
N TYR A 255 5.41 2.52 18.93
CA TYR A 255 4.12 3.17 19.16
C TYR A 255 4.11 4.49 18.41
N LEU A 256 3.17 4.62 17.48
CA LEU A 256 2.86 5.83 16.74
C LEU A 256 1.65 6.49 17.42
N HIS A 257 1.81 7.69 17.96
CA HIS A 257 0.79 8.39 18.73
C HIS A 257 0.10 9.45 17.88
N PHE A 258 -1.21 9.55 18.01
CA PHE A 258 -2.05 10.51 17.28
C PHE A 258 -2.55 11.61 18.22
N ASP A 259 -3.00 12.72 17.65
CA ASP A 259 -3.43 13.95 18.35
C ASP A 259 -4.81 13.88 19.03
N GLY A 260 -5.43 12.69 19.05
CA GLY A 260 -6.65 12.42 19.82
C GLY A 260 -7.95 12.85 19.14
N HIS A 261 -7.95 13.09 17.82
CA HIS A 261 -9.17 13.39 17.08
C HIS A 261 -10.08 12.18 16.83
N ASP A 262 -9.58 10.95 17.05
CA ASP A 262 -10.32 9.70 16.87
C ASP A 262 -10.19 8.81 18.14
N PRO A 263 -11.28 8.59 18.91
CA PRO A 263 -11.25 7.83 20.15
C PRO A 263 -10.93 6.34 19.93
N ASP A 264 -11.15 5.81 18.73
CA ASP A 264 -10.79 4.43 18.36
C ASP A 264 -9.33 4.30 17.88
N ALA A 265 -8.60 5.41 17.83
CA ALA A 265 -7.26 5.50 17.27
C ALA A 265 -6.33 6.40 18.11
N ALA A 266 -6.18 6.11 19.40
CA ALA A 266 -5.24 6.84 20.26
C ALA A 266 -3.78 6.58 19.87
N ARG A 267 -3.43 5.32 19.51
CA ARG A 267 -2.09 4.96 19.03
C ARG A 267 -2.07 3.69 18.18
N LEU A 268 -1.16 3.63 17.23
CA LEU A 268 -0.87 2.44 16.44
C LEU A 268 0.43 1.80 16.93
N ARG A 269 0.40 0.51 17.29
CA ARG A 269 1.60 -0.25 17.62
C ARG A 269 2.02 -1.13 16.44
N PHE A 270 3.18 -0.84 15.87
CA PHE A 270 3.93 -1.79 15.05
C PHE A 270 4.77 -2.68 15.98
N ARG A 271 4.63 -4.00 15.87
CA ARG A 271 5.39 -4.96 16.67
C ARG A 271 6.09 -5.96 15.78
N GLU A 272 7.38 -6.13 16.01
CA GLU A 272 8.18 -7.25 15.52
C GLU A 272 8.52 -8.19 16.69
N ASP A 273 8.04 -9.43 16.60
CA ASP A 273 8.30 -10.50 17.55
C ASP A 273 9.29 -11.49 16.92
N THR A 274 10.55 -11.50 17.37
CA THR A 274 11.56 -12.47 16.90
C THR A 274 11.67 -13.61 17.92
N MET A 275 11.36 -14.83 17.48
CA MET A 275 11.36 -16.02 18.32
C MET A 275 12.76 -16.58 18.50
N ALA A 276 13.14 -16.91 19.74
CA ALA A 276 14.39 -17.59 20.06
C ALA A 276 14.12 -19.04 20.46
N ASN A 277 14.99 -19.97 20.01
CA ASN A 277 14.97 -21.36 20.48
C ASN A 277 15.63 -21.48 21.86
N ALA A 278 15.66 -22.70 22.41
CA ALA A 278 16.26 -22.98 23.72
C ALA A 278 17.77 -22.66 23.81
N LYS A 279 18.47 -22.54 22.68
CA LYS A 279 19.88 -22.13 22.60
C LYS A 279 20.06 -20.62 22.42
N GLY A 280 18.96 -19.85 22.36
CA GLY A 280 18.99 -18.41 22.11
C GLY A 280 19.11 -18.02 20.63
N GLU A 281 19.08 -18.98 19.71
CA GLU A 281 19.17 -18.71 18.27
C GLU A 281 17.81 -18.27 17.72
N LEU A 282 17.82 -17.30 16.82
CA LEU A 282 16.60 -16.73 16.23
C LEU A 282 16.02 -17.69 15.17
N THR A 283 14.75 -18.03 15.31
CA THR A 283 14.07 -19.06 14.49
C THR A 283 12.99 -18.52 13.56
N GLY A 284 12.64 -17.23 13.70
CA GLY A 284 11.71 -16.54 12.82
C GLY A 284 11.25 -15.22 13.41
N SER A 285 10.73 -14.33 12.57
CA SER A 285 10.12 -13.07 12.98
C SER A 285 8.66 -13.01 12.56
N ARG A 286 7.86 -12.30 13.35
CA ARG A 286 6.47 -11.98 13.01
C ARG A 286 6.22 -10.51 13.24
N THR A 287 5.71 -9.83 12.23
CA THR A 287 5.30 -8.42 12.30
C THR A 287 3.79 -8.31 12.40
N ARG A 288 3.29 -7.32 13.16
CA ARG A 288 1.85 -7.01 13.25
C ARG A 288 1.60 -5.54 13.58
N LEU A 289 0.44 -5.06 13.17
CA LEU A 289 -0.14 -3.79 13.59
C LEU A 289 -1.22 -4.03 14.65
N THR A 290 -1.28 -3.16 15.64
CA THR A 290 -2.39 -3.11 16.60
C THR A 290 -2.78 -1.66 16.80
N LEU A 291 -3.93 -1.25 16.26
CA LEU A 291 -4.52 0.04 16.61
C LEU A 291 -5.21 -0.10 17.95
N ILE A 292 -4.94 0.85 18.84
CA ILE A 292 -5.40 0.87 20.22
C ILE A 292 -6.13 2.19 20.41
N GLY A 293 -7.42 2.11 20.73
CA GLY A 293 -8.23 3.27 21.09
C GLY A 293 -7.89 3.81 22.47
N GLU A 294 -8.62 4.84 22.89
CA GLU A 294 -8.55 5.40 24.23
C GLU A 294 -8.74 4.30 25.28
N THR A 295 -7.94 4.37 26.34
CA THR A 295 -7.89 3.34 27.37
C THR A 295 -8.63 3.83 28.60
N ASP A 296 -9.76 3.20 28.90
CA ASP A 296 -10.42 3.33 30.19
C ASP A 296 -9.75 2.37 31.19
N ARG A 297 -9.45 2.88 32.39
CA ARG A 297 -8.64 2.20 33.39
C ARG A 297 -9.41 2.13 34.71
N ASP A 298 -9.79 0.90 35.07
CA ASP A 298 -10.32 0.59 36.38
C ASP A 298 -9.19 0.02 37.26
N GLU A 299 -8.87 0.70 38.35
CA GLU A 299 -7.97 0.18 39.37
C GLU A 299 -8.73 -0.79 40.28
N LEU A 300 -8.37 -2.07 40.22
CA LEU A 300 -8.87 -3.10 41.13
C LEU A 300 -7.87 -3.29 42.27
N ALA A 301 -8.31 -3.91 43.37
CA ALA A 301 -7.49 -4.07 44.58
C ALA A 301 -6.10 -4.69 44.28
N ASN A 302 -6.04 -5.66 43.35
CA ASN A 302 -4.84 -6.46 43.09
C ASN A 302 -4.39 -6.46 41.61
N ALA A 303 -5.01 -5.69 40.72
CA ALA A 303 -4.62 -5.61 39.31
C ALA A 303 -5.16 -4.35 38.63
N VAL A 304 -4.74 -4.09 37.40
CA VAL A 304 -5.34 -3.08 36.54
C VAL A 304 -6.20 -3.75 35.48
N MET A 305 -7.45 -3.33 35.38
CA MET A 305 -8.33 -3.70 34.27
C MET A 305 -8.33 -2.57 33.25
N LEU A 306 -7.92 -2.89 32.02
CA LEU A 306 -8.00 -1.97 30.90
C LEU A 306 -9.18 -2.35 30.00
N SER A 307 -10.00 -1.36 29.67
CA SER A 307 -11.06 -1.44 28.67
C SER A 307 -10.70 -0.54 27.50
N ARG A 308 -10.57 -1.10 26.28
CA ARG A 308 -10.26 -0.34 25.07
C ARG A 308 -10.61 -1.08 23.79
N SER A 309 -10.84 -0.34 22.71
CA SER A 309 -10.91 -0.91 21.36
C SER A 309 -9.51 -1.34 20.89
N ARG A 310 -9.44 -2.52 20.26
CA ARG A 310 -8.22 -3.05 19.63
C ARG A 310 -8.54 -3.61 18.26
N PHE A 311 -7.77 -3.17 17.27
CA PHE A 311 -7.88 -3.64 15.90
C PHE A 311 -6.56 -4.24 15.47
N LEU A 312 -6.58 -5.51 15.07
CA LEU A 312 -5.40 -6.23 14.58
C LEU A 312 -5.34 -6.23 13.06
N ALA A 313 -4.13 -6.04 12.55
CA ALA A 313 -3.80 -6.13 11.13
C ALA A 313 -2.39 -6.73 10.93
N SER A 314 -2.18 -7.38 9.79
CA SER A 314 -0.84 -7.84 9.38
C SER A 314 0.03 -6.66 8.97
N ALA A 315 1.32 -6.70 9.33
CA ALA A 315 2.29 -5.68 8.94
C ALA A 315 3.10 -6.16 7.73
N THR A 316 2.62 -5.89 6.52
CA THR A 316 3.22 -6.31 5.24
C THR A 316 4.21 -5.30 4.64
N ASN A 317 4.23 -4.07 5.15
CA ASN A 317 5.13 -3.01 4.69
C ASN A 317 6.19 -2.67 5.74
N SER A 318 7.18 -1.87 5.35
CA SER A 318 8.23 -1.40 6.25
C SER A 318 7.69 -0.43 7.31
N LEU A 319 8.40 -0.29 8.44
CA LEU A 319 8.09 0.72 9.45
C LEU A 319 8.11 2.15 8.85
N ARG A 320 9.02 2.42 7.90
CA ARG A 320 9.08 3.71 7.20
C ARG A 320 7.78 4.00 6.44
N PHE A 321 7.26 3.02 5.70
CA PHE A 321 5.98 3.17 5.02
C PHE A 321 4.87 3.51 6.02
N TYR A 322 4.81 2.84 7.18
CA TYR A 322 3.78 3.14 8.17
C TYR A 322 3.92 4.52 8.81
N ARG A 323 5.14 5.02 9.01
CA ARG A 323 5.37 6.40 9.46
C ARG A 323 4.81 7.41 8.46
N GLU A 324 5.18 7.26 7.19
CA GLU A 324 4.74 8.16 6.12
C GLU A 324 3.22 8.06 5.88
N TYR A 325 2.64 6.86 5.99
CA TYR A 325 1.22 6.64 5.74
C TYR A 325 0.31 7.14 6.89
N PHE A 326 0.71 6.90 8.14
CA PHE A 326 -0.10 7.27 9.30
C PHE A 326 0.19 8.67 9.83
N ASP A 327 1.35 9.25 9.53
CA ASP A 327 1.78 10.59 9.92
C ASP A 327 1.53 10.90 11.42
N PRO A 328 2.20 10.18 12.34
CA PRO A 328 1.94 10.32 13.76
C PRO A 328 2.51 11.62 14.34
N ALA A 329 1.85 12.15 15.36
CA ALA A 329 2.29 13.34 16.08
C ALA A 329 3.58 13.09 16.88
N THR A 330 3.70 11.91 17.52
CA THR A 330 4.90 11.50 18.26
C THR A 330 5.12 9.98 18.17
N GLU A 331 6.33 9.53 18.49
CA GLU A 331 6.68 8.11 18.52
C GLU A 331 7.33 7.71 19.85
N THR A 332 7.04 6.49 20.32
CA THR A 332 7.73 5.86 21.46
C THR A 332 8.22 4.47 21.06
N VAL A 333 9.46 4.13 21.42
CA VAL A 333 10.05 2.81 21.17
C VAL A 333 10.16 2.05 22.48
N VAL A 334 9.75 0.77 22.45
CA VAL A 334 9.96 -0.16 23.56
C VAL A 334 10.58 -1.45 23.02
N GLN A 335 11.84 -1.70 23.39
CA GLN A 335 12.50 -2.99 23.12
C GLN A 335 12.59 -3.81 24.39
N LYS A 336 12.24 -5.09 24.31
CA LYS A 336 12.34 -5.99 25.46
C LYS A 336 12.56 -7.44 25.08
N GLU A 337 13.19 -8.17 25.98
CA GLU A 337 13.24 -9.63 25.96
C GLU A 337 12.11 -10.17 26.84
N ARG A 338 11.36 -11.14 26.32
CA ARG A 338 10.21 -11.74 27.00
C ARG A 338 10.32 -13.25 27.00
N ARG A 339 10.35 -13.86 28.19
CA ARG A 339 10.05 -15.28 28.36
C ARG A 339 8.60 -15.41 28.81
N ARG A 340 7.79 -16.12 28.04
CA ARG A 340 6.35 -16.28 28.27
C ARG A 340 6.03 -17.73 28.59
N TRP A 341 5.27 -17.94 29.66
CA TRP A 341 4.58 -19.18 29.97
C TRP A 341 3.08 -18.93 29.88
N ARG A 342 2.40 -19.72 29.05
CA ARG A 342 0.94 -19.86 29.12
C ARG A 342 0.65 -20.98 30.08
N ILE A 343 -0.06 -20.67 31.14
CA ILE A 343 -0.43 -21.62 32.18
C ILE A 343 -1.94 -21.75 32.28
N LEU A 344 -2.41 -22.90 32.72
CA LEU A 344 -3.76 -23.08 33.22
C LEU A 344 -3.73 -23.02 34.75
N PHE A 345 -4.47 -22.08 35.33
CA PHE A 345 -4.62 -21.94 36.77
C PHE A 345 -6.11 -21.92 37.11
N GLU A 346 -6.57 -22.95 37.84
CA GLU A 346 -7.99 -23.18 38.16
C GLU A 346 -8.89 -23.03 36.91
N ASP A 347 -8.58 -23.83 35.89
CA ASP A 347 -9.28 -23.85 34.59
C ASP A 347 -9.27 -22.51 33.83
N THR A 348 -8.39 -21.58 34.21
CA THR A 348 -8.31 -20.25 33.61
C THR A 348 -6.92 -20.01 33.02
N GLU A 349 -6.85 -19.65 31.74
CA GLU A 349 -5.58 -19.39 31.05
C GLU A 349 -4.99 -18.02 31.45
N PHE A 350 -3.73 -18.03 31.87
CA PHE A 350 -2.93 -16.83 32.13
C PHE A 350 -1.62 -16.87 31.32
N ALA A 351 -1.15 -15.68 30.93
CA ALA A 351 0.19 -15.50 30.38
C ALA A 351 1.09 -14.86 31.44
N LEU A 352 2.05 -15.62 31.95
CA LEU A 352 3.13 -15.14 32.79
C LEU A 352 4.28 -14.71 31.89
N ASN A 353 4.68 -13.45 31.95
CA ASN A 353 5.77 -12.90 31.17
C ASN A 353 6.87 -12.41 32.09
N LEU A 354 8.04 -13.00 31.99
CA LEU A 354 9.25 -12.45 32.56
C LEU A 354 9.91 -11.57 31.50
N ASP A 355 9.86 -10.26 31.71
CA ASP A 355 10.31 -9.25 30.78
C ASP A 355 11.57 -8.54 31.27
N ARG A 356 12.51 -8.30 30.36
CA ARG A 356 13.63 -7.38 30.54
C ARG A 356 13.52 -6.27 29.52
N VAL A 357 13.30 -5.03 29.97
CA VAL A 357 13.16 -3.87 29.08
C VAL A 357 14.54 -3.30 28.78
N LEU A 358 14.90 -3.30 27.50
CA LEU A 358 16.21 -2.91 27.00
C LEU A 358 16.23 -1.46 26.51
N GLU A 359 15.13 -1.00 25.92
CA GLU A 359 14.99 0.37 25.43
C GLU A 359 13.58 0.89 25.74
N PRO A 360 13.44 2.02 26.45
CA PRO A 360 14.48 2.59 27.30
C PRO A 360 14.91 1.59 28.37
N ALA A 361 16.17 1.62 28.78
CA ALA A 361 16.68 0.68 29.77
C ALA A 361 15.98 0.89 31.12
N LEU A 362 15.25 -0.13 31.58
CA LEU A 362 14.67 -0.15 32.93
C LEU A 362 15.47 -1.14 33.80
N PRO A 363 15.62 -0.87 35.11
CA PRO A 363 16.39 -1.73 36.00
C PRO A 363 15.67 -3.07 36.24
N GLY A 364 16.46 -4.15 36.28
CA GLY A 364 16.00 -5.47 36.67
C GLY A 364 15.08 -6.16 35.64
N TYR A 365 14.13 -6.94 36.16
CA TYR A 365 13.14 -7.69 35.42
C TYR A 365 11.73 -7.26 35.83
N PHE A 366 10.74 -7.62 35.03
CA PHE A 366 9.33 -7.44 35.36
C PHE A 366 8.61 -8.77 35.18
N LEU A 367 7.93 -9.24 36.22
CA LEU A 367 6.95 -10.30 36.10
C LEU A 367 5.59 -9.67 35.74
N GLU A 368 5.16 -9.82 34.50
CA GLU A 368 3.84 -9.42 34.03
C GLU A 368 2.89 -10.62 33.99
N VAL A 369 1.82 -10.58 34.79
CA VAL A 369 0.70 -11.53 34.68
C VAL A 369 -0.37 -10.89 33.81
N LYS A 370 -0.85 -11.62 32.79
CA LYS A 370 -1.78 -11.09 31.80
C LYS A 370 -2.87 -12.08 31.45
N ALA A 371 -4.10 -11.58 31.39
CA ALA A 371 -5.26 -12.31 30.86
C ALA A 371 -6.19 -11.39 30.05
N ARG A 372 -7.03 -12.00 29.20
CA ARG A 372 -8.03 -11.29 28.38
C ARG A 372 -9.37 -11.99 28.43
N THR A 373 -10.43 -11.23 28.22
CA THR A 373 -11.81 -11.72 28.19
C THR A 373 -12.75 -10.72 27.52
N TRP A 374 -13.92 -11.19 27.08
CA TRP A 374 -15.02 -10.36 26.59
C TRP A 374 -15.92 -9.84 27.71
N SER A 375 -15.87 -10.44 28.92
CA SER A 375 -16.78 -10.15 30.02
C SER A 375 -16.10 -9.36 31.13
N ARG A 376 -16.67 -8.21 31.52
CA ARG A 376 -16.20 -7.43 32.67
C ARG A 376 -16.25 -8.23 33.97
N THR A 377 -17.31 -9.03 34.18
CA THR A 377 -17.46 -9.89 35.37
C THR A 377 -16.35 -10.94 35.44
N ASP A 378 -16.03 -11.57 34.31
CA ASP A 378 -14.92 -12.52 34.25
C ASP A 378 -13.57 -11.81 34.42
N ALA A 379 -13.43 -10.55 33.97
CA ALA A 379 -12.22 -9.77 34.19
C ALA A 379 -11.97 -9.46 35.68
N ILE A 380 -13.03 -9.13 36.43
CA ILE A 380 -12.96 -8.94 37.88
C ILE A 380 -12.54 -10.25 38.56
N ARG A 381 -13.20 -11.38 38.24
CA ARG A 381 -12.81 -12.71 38.76
C ARG A 381 -11.34 -13.03 38.48
N LYS A 382 -10.88 -12.82 37.24
CA LYS A 382 -9.47 -13.03 36.86
C LYS A 382 -8.52 -12.12 37.63
N SER A 383 -8.92 -10.90 37.97
CA SER A 383 -8.08 -9.99 38.76
C SER A 383 -7.86 -10.47 40.20
N GLU A 384 -8.83 -11.16 40.79
CA GLU A 384 -8.72 -11.77 42.11
C GLU A 384 -7.73 -12.94 42.06
N MET A 385 -7.84 -13.81 41.04
CA MET A 385 -6.94 -14.94 40.81
C MET A 385 -5.48 -14.50 40.57
N VAL A 386 -5.27 -13.33 39.97
CA VAL A 386 -3.93 -12.76 39.75
C VAL A 386 -3.19 -12.50 41.07
N ALA A 387 -3.90 -12.11 42.13
CA ALA A 387 -3.29 -11.89 43.44
C ALA A 387 -2.72 -13.20 44.00
N GLU A 388 -3.53 -14.26 43.97
CA GLU A 388 -3.12 -15.59 44.43
C GLU A 388 -1.98 -16.17 43.58
N LEU A 389 -2.01 -15.95 42.27
CA LEU A 389 -0.93 -16.32 41.36
C LEU A 389 0.40 -15.68 41.76
N LEU A 390 0.40 -14.38 42.08
CA LEU A 390 1.60 -13.67 42.49
C LEU A 390 2.13 -14.18 43.84
N GLU A 391 1.24 -14.43 44.81
CA GLU A 391 1.62 -14.99 46.11
C GLU A 391 2.26 -16.37 45.98
N ARG A 392 1.71 -17.26 45.14
CA ARG A 392 2.29 -18.58 44.85
C ARG A 392 3.64 -18.50 44.13
N LEU A 393 3.88 -17.42 43.36
CA LEU A 393 5.18 -17.13 42.76
C LEU A 393 6.16 -16.44 43.72
N GLY A 394 5.77 -16.23 44.98
CA GLY A 394 6.60 -15.58 46.01
C GLY A 394 6.75 -14.08 45.84
N VAL A 395 5.82 -13.44 45.12
CA VAL A 395 5.88 -12.02 44.76
C VAL A 395 4.75 -11.26 45.43
N SER A 396 5.08 -10.18 46.15
CA SER A 396 4.06 -9.34 46.79
C SER A 396 3.30 -8.48 45.77
N PRO A 397 1.95 -8.52 45.74
CA PRO A 397 1.14 -7.63 44.91
C PRO A 397 1.32 -6.14 45.24
N THR A 398 1.82 -5.80 46.44
CA THR A 398 2.01 -4.40 46.85
C THR A 398 3.11 -3.67 46.08
N LEU A 399 4.03 -4.40 45.44
CA LEU A 399 5.09 -3.86 44.59
C LEU A 399 4.63 -3.66 43.14
N ALA A 400 3.34 -3.83 42.86
CA ALA A 400 2.80 -3.79 41.51
C ALA A 400 2.98 -2.44 40.83
N GLU A 401 3.59 -2.48 39.64
CA GLU A 401 3.56 -1.43 38.65
C GLU A 401 2.32 -1.59 37.76
N LYS A 402 1.47 -0.57 37.81
CA LYS A 402 0.16 -0.51 37.14
C LYS A 402 0.25 0.04 35.72
N ARG A 403 1.31 0.78 35.39
CA ARG A 403 1.52 1.40 34.07
C ARG A 403 1.83 0.37 32.99
N GLU A 404 1.53 0.73 31.74
CA GLU A 404 2.00 -0.02 30.57
C GLU A 404 3.47 0.28 30.29
N TYR A 405 4.19 -0.63 29.62
CA TYR A 405 5.61 -0.40 29.30
C TYR A 405 5.85 0.86 28.46
N VAL A 406 4.92 1.22 27.58
CA VAL A 406 4.98 2.46 26.81
C VAL A 406 4.83 3.71 27.70
N GLU A 407 4.06 3.63 28.78
CA GLU A 407 3.91 4.73 29.75
C GLU A 407 5.15 4.84 30.65
N LEU A 408 5.73 3.69 31.03
CA LEU A 408 7.01 3.63 31.75
C LEU A 408 8.14 4.20 30.90
N ALA A 409 8.11 3.96 29.59
CA ALA A 409 9.12 4.47 28.67
C ALA A 409 9.08 6.00 28.52
N THR A 410 7.92 6.62 28.73
CA THR A 410 7.71 8.07 28.62
C THR A 410 7.69 8.81 29.95
N ALA A 411 7.69 8.09 31.08
CA ALA A 411 7.66 8.71 32.40
C ALA A 411 8.98 9.46 32.67
N PRO A 412 8.95 10.66 33.30
CA PRO A 412 10.16 11.28 33.80
C PRO A 412 10.83 10.32 34.80
N GLN A 413 12.12 10.04 34.60
CA GLN A 413 12.91 9.16 35.47
C GLN A 413 13.24 9.81 36.81
#